data_AF-A0A9P0CMU2-F1
#
_entry.id   AF-A0A9P0CMU2-F1
#
_cell.length_a   1.000
_cell.length_b   1.000
_cell.length_c   1.000
_cell.angle_alpha   90.00
_cell.angle_beta   90.00
_cell.angle_gamma   90.00
#
_symmetry.space_group_name_H-M   'P 1'
#
loop_
_entity.id
_entity.type
_entity.pdbx_description
1 polymer ?
#
loop_
_entity_poly.entity_id
_entity_poly.type
_entity_poly.pdbx_seq_one_letter_code
_entity_poly.pdbx_strand_id
1 'polypeptide(L)'
;MEQNPPLKDSGHLKRNINEILSPDTYILDKENSIFTLPKTKPKSKKSKSNSSPPTVVSNLHRLDSAKDFTNNHSPPFILNYDQLQLLLTNETGSSDPINVVQEYTSDMITVTHMLSKIYPHIKDPSLKRKFTTLKKSLPILAMTSRNQIVTHHI
;
A
#
# COMPACT_ATOMS: atom_id res chain seq x y z
N MET A 1 -68.96 -20.36 2.93
CA MET A 1 -68.14 -19.97 1.76
C MET A 1 -68.20 -18.46 1.70
N GLU A 2 -67.41 -17.74 2.50
CA GLU A 2 -65.98 -17.45 2.28
C GLU A 2 -65.73 -16.82 0.92
N GLN A 3 -65.56 -15.50 0.86
CA GLN A 3 -64.29 -14.80 0.61
C GLN A 3 -64.51 -13.36 0.12
N ASN A 4 -63.85 -12.43 0.80
CA ASN A 4 -63.60 -11.05 0.38
C ASN A 4 -62.46 -11.04 -0.67
N PRO A 5 -62.25 -9.91 -1.39
CA PRO A 5 -61.68 -9.85 -2.74
C PRO A 5 -60.15 -9.82 -2.76
N PRO A 6 -59.53 -9.87 -3.95
CA PRO A 6 -58.26 -9.15 -4.08
C PRO A 6 -57.95 -8.50 -5.45
N LEU A 7 -57.19 -7.39 -5.34
CA LEU A 7 -56.12 -6.90 -6.25
C LEU A 7 -56.58 -6.22 -7.57
N LYS A 8 -55.97 -5.17 -8.12
CA LYS A 8 -54.55 -4.75 -8.07
C LYS A 8 -54.34 -3.34 -8.67
N ASP A 9 -53.35 -2.62 -8.13
CA ASP A 9 -52.35 -1.73 -8.76
C ASP A 9 -52.71 -0.76 -9.91
N SER A 10 -52.39 0.53 -9.70
CA SER A 10 -51.21 1.20 -10.30
C SER A 10 -51.46 2.68 -10.62
N GLY A 11 -50.49 3.53 -10.26
CA GLY A 11 -50.23 4.76 -11.00
C GLY A 11 -50.35 6.07 -10.21
N HIS A 12 -49.26 6.46 -9.55
CA HIS A 12 -48.47 7.66 -9.88
C HIS A 12 -47.76 8.23 -8.65
N LEU A 13 -46.44 7.99 -8.60
CA LEU A 13 -45.52 8.63 -7.67
C LEU A 13 -45.31 10.11 -8.08
N LYS A 14 -45.85 11.04 -7.29
CA LYS A 14 -45.25 12.37 -7.07
C LYS A 14 -45.40 12.70 -5.59
N ARG A 15 -44.46 12.26 -4.76
CA ARG A 15 -44.41 12.65 -3.34
C ARG A 15 -43.74 14.02 -3.24
N ASN A 16 -44.58 15.03 -3.01
CA ASN A 16 -44.25 16.39 -2.61
C ASN A 16 -43.56 16.35 -1.23
N ILE A 17 -42.43 17.05 -1.07
CA ILE A 17 -41.68 17.17 0.19
C ILE A 17 -42.19 18.45 0.86
N ASN A 18 -42.82 18.31 2.03
CA ASN A 18 -43.20 19.31 3.04
C ASN A 18 -43.96 18.49 4.11
N GLU A 19 -43.70 18.45 5.42
CA GLU A 19 -43.08 19.36 6.40
C GLU A 19 -42.47 18.49 7.52
N ILE A 20 -41.33 18.88 8.07
CA ILE A 20 -40.76 18.27 9.28
C ILE A 20 -41.34 19.04 10.47
N LEU A 21 -42.39 18.52 11.10
CA LEU A 21 -42.86 19.01 12.40
C LEU A 21 -41.86 18.56 13.48
N SER A 22 -41.23 19.55 14.13
CA SER A 22 -40.36 19.34 15.30
C SER A 22 -41.23 18.99 16.51
N PRO A 23 -40.83 18.04 17.38
CA PRO A 23 -41.60 17.78 18.60
C PRO A 23 -41.35 18.86 19.65
N ASP A 24 -42.43 19.32 20.26
CA ASP A 24 -42.45 20.32 21.34
C ASP A 24 -41.62 19.87 22.55
N THR A 25 -40.86 20.82 23.10
CA THR A 25 -40.02 20.61 24.28
C THR A 25 -40.85 20.83 25.55
N TYR A 26 -41.31 19.75 26.17
CA TYR A 26 -41.82 19.80 27.54
C TYR A 26 -40.68 19.53 28.53
N ILE A 27 -40.33 20.54 29.31
CA ILE A 27 -39.41 20.44 30.45
C ILE A 27 -40.22 19.84 31.62
N LEU A 28 -39.82 18.68 32.13
CA LEU A 28 -40.18 18.23 33.47
C LEU A 28 -39.03 17.44 34.12
N ASP A 29 -38.97 17.61 35.43
CA ASP A 29 -37.87 17.47 36.36
C ASP A 29 -37.12 16.14 36.51
N LYS A 30 -35.84 16.31 36.91
CA LYS A 30 -35.04 15.49 37.84
C LYS A 30 -35.51 14.05 38.10
N GLU A 31 -34.80 13.06 37.55
CA GLU A 31 -33.99 12.10 38.31
C GLU A 31 -33.24 11.14 37.35
N ASN A 32 -32.05 10.70 37.76
CA ASN A 32 -31.34 9.52 37.24
C ASN A 32 -30.74 9.55 35.82
N SER A 33 -29.68 10.34 35.65
CA SER A 33 -28.69 10.09 34.58
C SER A 33 -27.54 9.22 35.11
N ILE A 34 -27.65 7.90 34.94
CA ILE A 34 -26.59 6.90 35.23
C ILE A 34 -25.50 6.88 34.12
N PHE A 35 -25.68 7.64 33.04
CA PHE A 35 -24.72 7.64 31.93
C PHE A 35 -23.96 8.97 31.88
N THR A 36 -22.75 8.98 32.46
CA THR A 36 -21.84 10.11 32.30
C THR A 36 -21.20 10.07 30.92
N LEU A 37 -21.48 11.08 30.10
CA LEU A 37 -20.86 11.26 28.79
C LEU A 37 -19.34 11.52 28.98
N PRO A 38 -18.43 10.86 28.23
CA PRO A 38 -17.00 11.08 28.40
C PRO A 38 -16.62 12.53 28.07
N LYS A 39 -16.04 13.25 29.04
CA LYS A 39 -15.50 14.60 28.81
C LYS A 39 -14.31 14.51 27.86
N THR A 40 -14.46 15.00 26.64
CA THR A 40 -13.36 15.16 25.69
C THR A 40 -12.41 16.24 26.22
N LYS A 41 -11.21 15.84 26.65
CA LYS A 41 -10.15 16.80 26.96
C LYS A 41 -9.70 17.46 25.64
N PRO A 42 -9.62 18.79 25.55
CA PRO A 42 -9.07 19.45 24.37
C PRO A 42 -7.60 19.00 24.19
N LYS A 43 -7.29 18.41 23.03
CA LYS A 43 -5.91 18.06 22.65
C LYS A 43 -5.09 19.35 22.66
N SER A 44 -4.04 19.41 23.47
CA SER A 44 -3.08 20.52 23.39
C SER A 44 -2.50 20.57 21.98
N LYS A 45 -2.63 21.72 21.31
CA LYS A 45 -1.90 21.99 20.08
C LYS A 45 -0.42 22.01 20.45
N LYS A 46 0.32 20.94 20.13
CA LYS A 46 1.79 21.01 20.13
C LYS A 46 2.18 22.13 19.18
N SER A 47 2.89 23.13 19.70
CA SER A 47 3.51 24.17 18.92
C SER A 47 4.44 23.53 17.89
N LYS A 48 4.32 24.00 16.65
CA LYS A 48 5.16 23.58 15.53
C LYS A 48 6.56 24.16 15.80
N SER A 49 7.46 23.34 16.34
CA SER A 49 8.87 23.70 16.47
C SER A 49 9.41 23.96 15.07
N ASN A 50 10.08 25.11 14.92
CA ASN A 50 10.65 25.53 13.65
C ASN A 50 11.58 24.46 13.09
N SER A 51 11.34 24.18 11.82
CA SER A 51 12.12 23.34 10.92
C SER A 51 13.61 23.57 11.09
N SER A 52 14.32 22.65 11.74
CA SER A 52 15.70 22.39 11.36
C SER A 52 15.69 21.97 9.89
N PRO A 53 16.63 22.42 9.04
CA PRO A 53 16.74 21.91 7.68
C PRO A 53 16.80 20.37 7.77
N PRO A 54 16.11 19.63 6.87
CA PRO A 54 16.30 18.19 6.84
C PRO A 54 17.77 17.97 6.57
N THR A 55 18.51 17.49 7.58
CA THR A 55 19.76 16.80 7.33
C THR A 55 19.38 15.72 6.33
N VAL A 56 19.77 15.91 5.07
CA VAL A 56 19.74 14.86 4.07
C VAL A 56 20.82 13.90 4.54
N VAL A 57 20.53 13.16 5.61
CA VAL A 57 21.13 11.86 5.83
C VAL A 57 20.68 11.13 4.59
N SER A 58 21.58 11.06 3.62
CA SER A 58 21.44 10.15 2.50
C SER A 58 21.30 8.80 3.17
N ASN A 59 20.05 8.38 3.41
CA ASN A 59 19.67 7.08 3.94
C ASN A 59 19.93 6.10 2.80
N LEU A 60 21.18 6.04 2.37
CA LEU A 60 21.71 4.99 1.55
C LEU A 60 21.54 3.77 2.44
N HIS A 61 20.48 3.01 2.21
CA HIS A 61 20.22 1.77 2.92
C HIS A 61 21.35 0.82 2.56
N ARG A 62 22.43 0.91 3.33
CA ARG A 62 23.61 0.11 3.09
C ARG A 62 23.24 -1.33 3.37
N LEU A 63 23.57 -2.19 2.40
CA LEU A 63 23.30 -3.61 2.47
C LEU A 63 24.35 -4.33 3.38
N ASP A 64 25.00 -3.59 4.28
CA ASP A 64 26.18 -4.00 5.04
C ASP A 64 25.95 -5.34 5.78
N SER A 65 24.74 -5.55 6.33
CA SER A 65 24.43 -6.78 7.07
C SER A 65 24.40 -8.04 6.21
N ALA A 66 24.25 -7.89 4.88
CA ALA A 66 24.24 -8.99 3.93
C ALA A 66 25.49 -9.00 3.03
N LYS A 67 26.44 -8.07 3.21
CA LYS A 67 27.62 -7.93 2.36
C LYS A 67 28.44 -9.22 2.25
N ASP A 68 28.77 -9.80 3.40
CA ASP A 68 29.58 -11.02 3.46
C ASP A 68 28.82 -12.22 2.87
N PHE A 69 27.51 -12.28 3.08
CA PHE A 69 26.68 -13.33 2.49
C PHE A 69 26.63 -13.21 0.96
N THR A 70 26.36 -12.02 0.44
CA THR A 70 26.27 -11.78 -1.01
C THR A 70 27.60 -12.05 -1.72
N ASN A 71 28.72 -11.62 -1.15
CA ASN A 71 30.04 -11.78 -1.78
C ASN A 71 30.60 -13.21 -1.70
N ASN A 72 30.27 -13.97 -0.65
CA ASN A 72 30.78 -15.34 -0.46
C ASN A 72 29.78 -16.44 -0.84
N HIS A 73 28.61 -16.09 -1.38
CA HIS A 73 27.61 -17.08 -1.77
C HIS A 73 28.13 -17.96 -2.93
N SER A 74 27.96 -19.27 -2.79
CA SER A 74 28.28 -20.25 -3.84
C SER A 74 27.03 -21.08 -4.16
N PRO A 75 26.58 -21.12 -5.43
CA PRO A 75 27.13 -20.45 -6.60
C PRO A 75 26.97 -18.91 -6.55
N PRO A 76 27.83 -18.12 -7.21
CA PRO A 76 27.73 -16.66 -7.20
C PRO A 76 26.34 -16.17 -7.61
N PHE A 77 25.87 -15.10 -6.96
CA PHE A 77 24.64 -14.44 -7.38
C PHE A 77 24.83 -13.71 -8.71
N ILE A 78 23.72 -13.48 -9.42
CA ILE A 78 23.73 -12.80 -10.72
C ILE A 78 24.14 -11.33 -10.61
N LEU A 79 23.80 -10.67 -9.50
CA LEU A 79 24.27 -9.33 -9.18
C LEU A 79 25.26 -9.41 -8.02
N ASN A 80 26.38 -8.70 -8.17
CA ASN A 80 27.31 -8.50 -7.07
C ASN A 80 26.74 -7.50 -6.03
N TYR A 81 27.41 -7.37 -4.89
CA TYR A 81 26.98 -6.49 -3.80
C TYR A 81 26.74 -5.04 -4.26
N ASP A 82 27.67 -4.47 -5.04
CA ASP A 82 27.60 -3.07 -5.47
C ASP A 82 26.45 -2.85 -6.46
N GLN A 83 26.26 -3.77 -7.41
CA GLN A 83 25.14 -3.76 -8.36
C GLN A 83 23.80 -3.87 -7.64
N LEU A 84 23.69 -4.75 -6.64
CA LEU A 84 22.47 -4.88 -5.85
C LEU A 84 22.19 -3.62 -5.03
N GLN A 85 23.22 -3.00 -4.44
CA GLN A 85 23.06 -1.75 -3.71
C GLN A 85 22.62 -0.60 -4.64
N LEU A 86 23.18 -0.53 -5.84
CA LEU A 86 22.81 0.46 -6.84
C LEU A 86 21.38 0.24 -7.35
N LEU A 87 21.02 -1.01 -7.63
CA LEU A 87 19.65 -1.39 -8.03
C LEU A 87 18.61 -0.91 -7.00
N LEU A 88 18.85 -1.19 -5.72
CA LEU A 88 17.92 -0.79 -4.64
C LEU A 88 17.84 0.73 -4.46
N THR A 89 18.91 1.44 -4.82
CA THR A 89 18.93 2.90 -4.80
C THR A 89 18.13 3.46 -5.97
N ASN A 90 18.34 2.93 -7.17
CA ASN A 90 17.69 3.39 -8.40
C ASN A 90 16.21 3.01 -8.50
N GLU A 91 15.81 1.86 -7.94
CA GLU A 91 14.40 1.48 -7.90
C GLU A 91 13.57 2.42 -7.01
N THR A 92 14.21 3.07 -6.04
CA THR A 92 13.51 3.94 -5.09
C THR A 92 12.97 5.18 -5.80
N GLY A 93 11.67 5.17 -6.09
CA GLY A 93 10.99 6.27 -6.79
C GLY A 93 10.92 6.09 -8.31
N SER A 94 11.36 4.94 -8.84
CA SER A 94 11.11 4.61 -10.24
C SER A 94 9.62 4.34 -10.48
N SER A 95 9.09 4.88 -11.57
CA SER A 95 7.75 4.53 -12.06
C SER A 95 7.72 3.17 -12.75
N ASP A 96 8.87 2.67 -13.18
CA ASP A 96 9.02 1.38 -13.85
C ASP A 96 10.20 0.58 -13.26
N PRO A 97 9.95 -0.19 -12.21
CA PRO A 97 10.99 -1.00 -11.56
C PRO A 97 11.48 -2.16 -12.44
N ILE A 98 10.72 -2.58 -13.46
CA ILE A 98 11.12 -3.68 -14.35
C ILE A 98 12.26 -3.23 -15.25
N ASN A 99 12.13 -2.06 -15.87
CA ASN A 99 13.19 -1.50 -16.73
C ASN A 99 14.48 -1.27 -15.94
N VAL A 100 14.36 -0.76 -14.71
CA VAL A 100 15.53 -0.54 -13.83
C VAL A 100 16.26 -1.86 -13.53
N VAL A 101 15.55 -2.97 -13.34
CA VAL A 101 16.21 -4.28 -13.14
C VAL A 101 16.81 -4.80 -14.45
N GLN A 102 16.14 -4.57 -15.59
CA GLN A 102 16.62 -4.95 -16.92
C GLN A 102 17.95 -4.28 -17.31
N GLU A 103 18.25 -3.10 -16.78
CA GLU A 103 19.56 -2.44 -16.96
C GLU A 103 20.73 -3.27 -16.39
N TYR A 104 20.47 -4.09 -15.37
CA TYR A 104 21.50 -4.91 -14.73
C TYR A 104 21.49 -6.36 -15.21
N THR A 105 20.31 -6.91 -15.47
CA THR A 105 20.17 -8.31 -15.90
C THR A 105 18.83 -8.54 -16.60
N SER A 106 18.81 -9.40 -17.60
CA SER A 106 17.57 -9.83 -18.26
C SER A 106 16.83 -10.94 -17.50
N ASP A 107 17.50 -11.61 -16.57
CA ASP A 107 16.94 -12.76 -15.85
C ASP A 107 16.26 -12.34 -14.53
N MET A 108 14.99 -11.97 -14.64
CA MET A 108 14.16 -11.55 -13.51
C MET A 108 13.93 -12.67 -12.48
N ILE A 109 13.99 -13.92 -12.91
CA ILE A 109 13.72 -15.09 -12.06
C ILE A 109 14.87 -15.26 -11.09
N THR A 110 16.11 -15.24 -11.58
CA THR A 110 17.28 -15.38 -10.71
C THR A 110 17.46 -14.19 -9.79
N VAL A 111 17.09 -12.97 -10.21
CA VAL A 111 17.01 -11.80 -9.31
C VAL A 111 16.01 -12.04 -8.19
N THR A 112 14.79 -12.49 -8.52
CA THR A 112 13.76 -12.78 -7.51
C THR A 112 14.20 -13.86 -6.52
N HIS A 113 14.90 -14.89 -7.00
CA HIS A 113 15.48 -15.93 -6.17
C HIS A 113 16.59 -15.36 -5.26
N MET A 114 17.50 -14.56 -5.81
CA MET A 114 18.56 -13.88 -5.06
C MET A 114 17.99 -12.98 -3.95
N LEU A 115 17.00 -12.13 -4.27
CA LEU A 115 16.32 -11.28 -3.27
C LEU A 115 15.71 -12.12 -2.14
N SER A 116 15.14 -13.28 -2.46
CA SER A 116 14.57 -14.20 -1.48
C SER A 116 15.64 -14.85 -0.59
N LYS A 117 16.82 -15.12 -1.13
CA LYS A 117 17.96 -15.69 -0.37
C LYS A 117 18.63 -14.67 0.53
N ILE A 118 18.71 -13.40 0.10
CA ILE A 118 19.35 -12.33 0.86
C ILE A 118 18.43 -11.79 1.96
N TYR A 119 17.11 -11.78 1.74
CA TYR A 119 16.11 -11.23 2.66
C TYR A 119 16.27 -11.63 4.15
N PRO A 120 16.54 -12.91 4.51
CA PRO A 120 16.71 -13.34 5.90
C PRO A 120 17.93 -12.72 6.59
N HIS A 121 18.95 -12.32 5.83
CA HIS A 121 20.21 -11.75 6.32
C HIS A 121 20.15 -10.23 6.50
N ILE A 122 19.05 -9.61 6.07
CA ILE A 122 18.84 -8.17 6.24
C ILE A 122 18.35 -7.91 7.67
N LYS A 123 19.00 -6.99 8.37
CA LYS A 123 18.56 -6.55 9.71
C LYS A 123 17.64 -5.33 9.65
N ASP A 124 17.92 -4.42 8.73
CA ASP A 124 17.18 -3.17 8.58
C ASP A 124 15.74 -3.39 8.05
N PRO A 125 14.69 -3.02 8.81
CA PRO A 125 13.30 -3.18 8.40
C PRO A 125 12.94 -2.42 7.12
N SER A 126 13.56 -1.26 6.92
CA SER A 126 13.27 -0.41 5.77
C SER A 126 13.88 -0.97 4.48
N LEU A 127 15.07 -1.54 4.56
CA LEU A 127 15.66 -2.35 3.50
C LEU A 127 14.85 -3.63 3.22
N LYS A 128 14.38 -4.35 4.25
CA LYS A 128 13.45 -5.48 4.05
C LYS A 128 12.23 -5.08 3.24
N ARG A 129 11.64 -3.92 3.54
CA ARG A 129 10.50 -3.40 2.77
C ARG A 129 10.86 -3.22 1.30
N LYS A 130 12.01 -2.61 0.98
CA LYS A 130 12.48 -2.47 -0.41
C LYS A 130 12.60 -3.81 -1.12
N PHE A 131 13.22 -4.81 -0.48
CA PHE A 131 13.31 -6.17 -1.03
C PHE A 131 11.94 -6.77 -1.32
N THR A 132 10.98 -6.60 -0.41
CA THR A 132 9.62 -7.11 -0.63
C THR A 132 8.86 -6.35 -1.71
N THR A 133 9.06 -5.03 -1.83
CA THR A 133 8.44 -4.21 -2.88
C THR A 133 9.00 -4.61 -4.25
N LEU A 134 10.33 -4.65 -4.38
CA LEU A 134 11.02 -5.05 -5.59
C LEU A 134 10.63 -6.47 -6.02
N LYS A 135 10.56 -7.41 -5.08
CA LYS A 135 10.10 -8.78 -5.35
C LYS A 135 8.64 -8.84 -5.83
N LYS A 136 7.78 -7.92 -5.38
CA LYS A 136 6.37 -7.84 -5.80
C LYS A 136 6.20 -7.14 -7.14
N SER A 137 7.07 -6.20 -7.46
CA SER A 137 7.02 -5.47 -8.74
C SER A 137 7.59 -6.31 -9.89
N LEU A 138 8.53 -7.21 -9.58
CA LEU A 138 8.97 -8.21 -10.54
C LEU A 138 7.84 -9.21 -10.80
N PRO A 139 7.51 -9.49 -12.08
CA PRO A 139 6.50 -10.48 -12.41
C PRO A 139 6.99 -11.84 -11.93
N ILE A 140 6.36 -12.36 -10.87
CA ILE A 140 6.51 -13.76 -10.47
C ILE A 140 6.05 -14.56 -11.68
N LEU A 141 6.98 -15.32 -12.26
CA LEU A 141 6.83 -16.14 -13.46
C LEU A 141 5.45 -16.83 -13.61
N ALA A 142 4.46 -16.11 -14.13
CA ALA A 142 3.24 -16.64 -14.74
C ALA A 142 2.44 -15.48 -15.35
N MET A 143 2.34 -15.48 -16.69
CA MET A 143 1.40 -14.69 -17.50
C MET A 143 1.72 -13.22 -17.75
N THR A 144 2.68 -12.94 -18.64
CA THR A 144 2.42 -12.04 -19.79
C THR A 144 3.36 -12.44 -20.94
N SER A 145 3.12 -13.62 -21.50
CA SER A 145 3.34 -13.79 -22.94
C SER A 145 2.08 -13.27 -23.61
N ARG A 146 1.98 -11.95 -23.76
CA ARG A 146 0.94 -11.31 -24.59
C ARG A 146 1.47 -9.95 -25.04
N ASN A 147 1.70 -9.89 -26.36
CA ASN A 147 1.90 -8.70 -27.19
C ASN A 147 3.31 -8.14 -27.21
N GLN A 148 4.08 -8.52 -28.24
CA GLN A 148 4.30 -7.69 -29.45
C GLN A 148 5.52 -8.23 -30.22
N ILE A 149 5.31 -9.05 -31.25
CA ILE A 149 6.08 -8.91 -32.50
C ILE A 149 5.06 -8.88 -33.64
N VAL A 150 4.68 -7.64 -33.92
CA VAL A 150 4.24 -7.03 -35.17
C VAL A 150 4.23 -7.95 -36.39
N THR A 151 3.02 -8.11 -36.94
CA THR A 151 2.74 -8.46 -38.32
C THR A 151 3.43 -7.47 -39.26
N HIS A 152 4.55 -7.86 -39.88
CA HIS A 152 4.97 -7.22 -41.12
C HIS A 152 4.34 -7.98 -42.29
N HIS A 153 3.25 -7.42 -42.80
CA HIS A 153 2.92 -7.51 -44.22
C HIS A 153 4.08 -6.85 -44.99
N ILE A 154 4.65 -7.56 -45.96
CA ILE A 154 4.63 -7.30 -47.42
C ILE A 154 5.20 -8.54 -48.09
#